data_AF-A0A359N138-F1
#
_entry.id   AF-A0A359N138-F1
#
_cell.length_a   1.000
_cell.length_b   1.000
_cell.length_c   1.000
_cell.angle_alpha   90.00
_cell.angle_beta   90.00
_cell.angle_gamma   90.00
#
_symmetry.space_group_name_H-M   'P 1'
#
loop_
_entity.id
_entity.type
_entity.pdbx_description
1 polymer ?
#
loop_
_entity_poly.entity_id
_entity_poly.type
_entity_poly.pdbx_seq_one_letter_code
_entity_poly.pdbx_strand_id
1 'polypeptide(L)'
;MAIYASENNYVFTHSKFFIIDDFFLVSTGNMSHSTFTVNKEFFVKSSNISDLKNLEKIFEDDFNHKKSIICELNLISSPNCSREMISNLLKSAKSSIYIYAQEISDEEILSVLKEKKAKNLDIKLII
;
A
#
# COMPACT_ATOMS: atom_id res chain seq x y z
N MET A 1 -20.57 12.31 -12.14
CA MET A 1 -20.03 13.34 -13.05
C MET A 1 -18.54 13.45 -12.73
N ALA A 2 -17.69 12.74 -13.45
CA ALA A 2 -16.24 12.96 -13.35
C ALA A 2 -15.90 14.04 -14.38
N ILE A 3 -15.64 15.25 -13.90
CA ILE A 3 -15.16 16.35 -14.72
C ILE A 3 -13.68 16.07 -14.94
N TYR A 4 -13.37 15.38 -16.03
CA TYR A 4 -12.05 15.08 -16.60
C TYR A 4 -10.87 15.28 -15.63
N ALA A 5 -10.59 14.27 -14.79
CA ALA A 5 -9.29 14.17 -14.14
C ALA A 5 -8.24 14.08 -15.26
N SER A 6 -7.25 14.97 -15.30
CA SER A 6 -6.26 14.96 -16.39
C SER A 6 -5.51 13.61 -16.39
N GLU A 7 -5.79 12.76 -17.37
CA GLU A 7 -5.36 11.35 -17.39
C GLU A 7 -3.85 11.17 -17.17
N ASN A 8 -3.02 12.08 -17.68
CA ASN A 8 -1.55 11.96 -17.62
C ASN A 8 -0.98 11.97 -16.20
N ASN A 9 -1.62 12.65 -15.23
CA ASN A 9 -1.11 12.74 -13.87
C ASN A 9 -1.46 11.49 -13.03
N TYR A 10 -2.51 10.76 -13.43
CA TYR A 10 -3.01 9.59 -12.71
C TYR A 10 -2.55 8.26 -13.30
N VAL A 11 -1.77 8.27 -14.40
CA VAL A 11 -1.31 7.05 -15.09
C VAL A 11 -0.62 6.07 -14.14
N PHE A 12 0.03 6.58 -13.09
CA PHE A 12 0.77 5.78 -12.11
C PHE A 12 0.13 5.76 -10.71
N THR A 13 -1.04 6.39 -10.52
CA THR A 13 -1.73 6.39 -9.23
C THR A 13 -2.51 5.10 -9.06
N HIS A 14 -1.99 4.20 -8.22
CA HIS A 14 -2.61 2.90 -7.94
C HIS A 14 -3.14 2.75 -6.50
N SER A 15 -3.05 3.78 -5.66
CA SER A 15 -3.68 3.78 -4.34
C SER A 15 -5.20 3.93 -4.45
N LYS A 16 -5.95 3.31 -3.53
CA LYS A 16 -7.41 3.49 -3.39
C LYS A 16 -7.72 3.77 -1.93
N PHE A 17 -8.13 4.99 -1.65
CA PHE A 17 -8.57 5.37 -0.33
C PHE A 17 -9.68 6.40 -0.39
N PHE A 18 -10.41 6.52 0.72
CA PHE A 18 -11.50 7.47 0.91
C PHE A 18 -11.26 8.20 2.21
N ILE A 19 -11.45 9.51 2.20
CA ILE A 19 -11.49 10.34 3.40
C ILE A 19 -12.95 10.74 3.59
N ILE A 20 -13.53 10.40 4.73
CA ILE A 20 -14.94 10.64 5.05
C ILE A 20 -14.98 11.22 6.45
N ASP A 21 -15.22 12.53 6.54
CA ASP A 21 -15.30 13.27 7.80
C ASP A 21 -14.11 12.99 8.74
N ASP A 22 -14.31 12.18 9.77
CA ASP A 22 -13.33 11.85 10.82
C ASP A 22 -12.70 10.46 10.66
N PHE A 23 -12.88 9.81 9.51
CA PHE A 23 -12.31 8.48 9.23
C PHE A 23 -11.86 8.32 7.78
N PHE A 24 -11.11 7.24 7.55
CA PHE A 24 -10.70 6.86 6.21
C PHE A 24 -10.87 5.36 5.96
N LEU A 25 -10.90 5.01 4.68
CA LEU A 25 -10.87 3.64 4.16
C LEU A 25 -9.67 3.50 3.23
N VAL A 26 -8.88 2.44 3.35
CA VAL A 26 -7.87 2.04 2.35
C VAL A 26 -8.25 0.67 1.79
N SER A 27 -8.11 0.49 0.48
CA SER A 27 -8.50 -0.74 -0.20
C SER A 27 -7.39 -1.31 -1.10
N THR A 28 -7.33 -2.63 -1.20
CA THR A 28 -6.55 -3.32 -2.24
C THR A 28 -7.26 -3.24 -3.61
N GLY A 29 -8.59 -3.10 -3.61
CA GLY A 29 -9.43 -3.14 -4.80
C GLY A 29 -9.74 -1.77 -5.39
N ASN A 30 -10.05 -1.75 -6.68
CA ASN A 30 -10.64 -0.60 -7.34
C ASN A 30 -12.12 -0.42 -6.94
N MET A 31 -12.70 0.77 -7.10
CA MET A 31 -14.16 0.93 -7.00
C MET A 31 -14.84 0.51 -8.29
N SER A 32 -14.74 -0.78 -8.60
CA SER A 32 -15.33 -1.40 -9.78
C SER A 32 -16.21 -2.59 -9.38
N HIS A 33 -17.05 -3.03 -10.31
CA HIS A 33 -17.90 -4.20 -10.13
C HIS A 33 -17.10 -5.44 -9.70
N SER A 34 -15.92 -5.66 -10.28
CA SER A 34 -15.07 -6.83 -9.97
C SER A 34 -14.68 -6.93 -8.51
N THR A 35 -14.42 -5.81 -7.84
CA THR A 35 -14.09 -5.78 -6.40
C THR A 35 -15.22 -6.30 -5.51
N PHE A 36 -16.48 -6.18 -5.95
CA PHE A 36 -17.64 -6.60 -5.17
C PHE A 36 -18.22 -7.95 -5.61
N THR A 37 -17.82 -8.50 -6.75
CA THR A 37 -18.44 -9.72 -7.30
C THR A 37 -17.47 -10.83 -7.69
N VAL A 38 -16.20 -10.53 -7.98
CA VAL A 38 -15.23 -11.50 -8.52
C VAL A 38 -13.96 -11.59 -7.67
N ASN A 39 -13.35 -10.44 -7.36
CA ASN A 39 -12.07 -10.39 -6.69
C ASN A 39 -12.21 -10.59 -5.18
N LYS A 40 -11.16 -11.14 -4.55
CA LYS A 40 -10.98 -11.05 -3.11
C LYS A 40 -10.15 -9.80 -2.80
N GLU A 41 -10.82 -8.78 -2.27
CA GLU A 41 -10.22 -7.50 -1.90
C GLU A 41 -10.41 -7.24 -0.40
N PHE A 42 -9.52 -6.44 0.16
CA PHE A 42 -9.58 -6.02 1.57
C PHE A 42 -9.84 -4.53 1.68
N PHE A 43 -10.65 -4.16 2.66
CA PHE A 43 -10.89 -2.79 3.06
C PHE A 43 -10.50 -2.63 4.52
N VAL A 44 -9.69 -1.62 4.82
CA VAL A 44 -9.32 -1.24 6.19
C VAL A 44 -9.95 0.10 6.49
N LYS A 45 -10.81 0.15 7.52
CA LYS A 45 -11.35 1.38 8.09
C LYS A 45 -10.53 1.80 9.30
N SER A 46 -10.19 3.08 9.41
CA SER A 46 -9.53 3.63 10.60
C SER A 46 -9.89 5.10 10.80
N SER A 47 -9.79 5.54 12.06
CA SER A 47 -9.90 6.95 12.48
C SER A 47 -8.60 7.42 13.16
N ASN A 48 -7.47 6.77 12.88
CA ASN A 48 -6.18 7.23 13.40
C ASN A 48 -5.90 8.65 12.87
N ILE A 49 -5.81 9.61 13.79
CA ILE A 49 -5.69 11.04 13.46
C ILE A 49 -4.41 11.34 12.67
N SER A 50 -3.31 10.65 12.96
CA SER A 50 -2.05 10.87 12.25
C SER A 50 -2.13 10.37 10.81
N ASP A 51 -2.66 9.17 10.62
CA ASP A 51 -2.82 8.57 9.29
C ASP A 51 -3.86 9.32 8.45
N LEU A 52 -4.94 9.79 9.09
CA LEU A 52 -5.95 10.63 8.46
C LEU A 52 -5.32 11.92 7.91
N LYS A 53 -4.57 12.65 8.73
CA LYS A 53 -3.86 13.87 8.30
C LYS A 53 -2.86 13.62 7.18
N ASN A 54 -2.18 12.47 7.21
CA ASN A 54 -1.27 12.08 6.15
C ASN A 54 -2.00 11.81 4.84
N LEU A 55 -3.13 11.10 4.87
CA LEU A 55 -3.96 10.86 3.69
C LEU A 55 -4.58 12.15 3.15
N GLU A 56 -5.06 13.04 4.01
CA GLU A 56 -5.53 14.38 3.63
C GLU A 56 -4.43 15.17 2.94
N LYS A 57 -3.21 15.14 3.48
CA LYS A 57 -2.04 15.77 2.87
C LYS A 57 -1.71 15.17 1.50
N ILE A 58 -1.72 13.84 1.36
CA ILE A 58 -1.48 13.17 0.07
C ILE A 58 -2.52 13.61 -0.94
N PHE A 59 -3.79 13.61 -0.57
CA PHE A 59 -4.89 14.03 -1.44
C PHE A 59 -4.73 15.49 -1.87
N GLU A 60 -4.48 16.40 -0.92
CA GLU A 60 -4.32 17.83 -1.20
C GLU A 60 -3.08 18.11 -2.06
N ASP A 61 -1.95 17.45 -1.78
CA ASP A 61 -0.74 17.59 -2.58
C ASP A 61 -0.99 17.09 -4.02
N ASP A 62 -1.59 15.91 -4.19
CA ASP A 62 -1.93 15.34 -5.50
C ASP A 62 -2.89 16.23 -6.28
N PHE A 63 -3.96 16.70 -5.63
CA PHE A 63 -4.96 17.61 -6.22
C PHE A 63 -4.34 18.95 -6.67
N ASN A 64 -3.33 19.44 -5.95
CA ASN A 64 -2.59 20.64 -6.29
C ASN A 64 -1.34 20.40 -7.16
N HIS A 65 -1.15 19.19 -7.69
CA HIS A 65 0.00 18.82 -8.53
C HIS A 65 1.36 19.00 -7.81
N LYS A 66 1.39 18.77 -6.51
CA LYS A 66 2.60 18.79 -5.68
C LYS A 66 3.05 17.37 -5.38
N LYS A 67 4.35 17.16 -5.36
CA LYS A 67 4.92 15.89 -4.93
C LYS A 67 4.68 15.72 -3.42
N SER A 68 3.96 14.68 -3.04
CA SER A 68 3.85 14.24 -1.65
C SER A 68 4.87 13.14 -1.37
N ILE A 69 5.58 13.22 -0.25
CA ILE A 69 6.47 12.17 0.23
C ILE A 69 6.09 11.90 1.69
N ILE A 70 5.42 10.78 1.93
CA ILE A 70 5.05 10.33 3.27
C ILE A 70 5.61 8.93 3.47
N CYS A 71 6.39 8.75 4.53
CA CYS A 71 7.15 7.55 4.83
C CYS A 71 6.94 7.16 6.29
N GLU A 72 5.72 6.75 6.61
CA GLU A 72 5.27 6.43 7.97
C GLU A 72 4.94 4.95 8.08
N LEU A 73 5.30 4.32 9.20
CA LEU A 73 5.17 2.85 9.35
C LEU A 73 3.74 2.33 9.14
N ASN A 74 2.73 3.13 9.50
CA ASN A 74 1.32 2.78 9.33
C ASN A 74 0.78 3.08 7.93
N LEU A 75 1.46 3.94 7.16
CA LEU A 75 1.06 4.36 5.83
C LEU A 75 2.27 4.46 4.90
N ILE A 76 2.54 3.36 4.21
CA ILE A 76 3.67 3.24 3.29
C ILE A 76 3.25 3.78 1.91
N SER A 77 3.91 4.83 1.42
CA SER A 77 3.72 5.33 0.06
C SER A 77 4.84 4.92 -0.90
N SER A 78 4.44 4.47 -2.10
CA SER A 78 5.34 4.23 -3.22
C SER A 78 5.46 5.49 -4.08
N PRO A 79 6.59 5.69 -4.80
CA PRO A 79 7.74 4.79 -4.90
C PRO A 79 8.89 5.13 -3.92
N ASN A 80 8.76 6.17 -3.09
CA ASN A 80 9.91 6.80 -2.45
C ASN A 80 10.55 5.97 -1.32
N CYS A 81 9.76 5.36 -0.45
CA CYS A 81 10.27 4.66 0.73
C CYS A 81 9.73 3.24 0.88
N SER A 82 8.78 2.82 0.04
CA SER A 82 8.13 1.52 0.16
C SER A 82 9.09 0.33 0.14
N ARG A 83 10.09 0.32 -0.76
CA ARG A 83 11.08 -0.76 -0.80
C ARG A 83 11.88 -0.85 0.50
N GLU A 84 12.43 0.26 0.96
CA GLU A 84 13.25 0.28 2.17
C GLU A 84 12.44 -0.15 3.39
N MET A 85 11.24 0.39 3.56
CA MET A 85 10.37 0.09 4.70
C MET A 85 9.93 -1.38 4.71
N ILE A 86 9.50 -1.93 3.57
CA ILE A 86 9.13 -3.34 3.45
C ILE A 86 10.35 -4.24 3.67
N SER A 87 11.49 -3.92 3.05
CA SER A 87 12.76 -4.66 3.22
C SER A 87 13.18 -4.70 4.70
N ASN A 88 13.10 -3.56 5.40
CA ASN A 88 13.40 -3.46 6.84
C ASN A 88 12.42 -4.25 7.69
N LEU A 89 11.12 -4.21 7.38
CA LEU A 89 10.10 -5.00 8.07
C LEU A 89 10.39 -6.51 7.95
N LEU A 90 10.66 -6.98 6.72
CA LEU A 90 11.00 -8.39 6.47
C LEU A 90 12.30 -8.78 7.18
N LYS A 91 13.34 -7.92 7.14
CA LYS A 91 14.61 -8.13 7.86
C LYS A 91 14.42 -8.15 9.38
N SER A 92 13.43 -7.46 9.92
CA SER A 92 13.14 -7.45 11.37
C SER A 92 12.44 -8.72 11.87
N ALA A 93 11.81 -9.50 10.97
CA ALA A 93 11.07 -10.69 11.35
C ALA A 93 11.95 -11.73 12.05
N LYS A 94 11.44 -12.30 13.15
CA LYS A 94 12.16 -13.26 14.01
C LYS A 94 11.65 -14.69 13.91
N SER A 95 10.36 -14.88 13.64
CA SER A 95 9.72 -16.21 13.67
C SER A 95 9.07 -16.58 12.32
N SER A 96 8.29 -15.67 11.76
CA SER A 96 7.45 -15.96 10.59
C SER A 96 7.29 -14.75 9.67
N ILE A 97 7.08 -15.03 8.39
CA ILE A 97 6.70 -14.06 7.36
C ILE A 97 5.57 -14.66 6.52
N TYR A 98 4.40 -14.05 6.59
CA TYR A 98 3.24 -14.45 5.78
C TYR A 98 2.85 -13.31 4.84
N ILE A 99 2.82 -13.60 3.55
CA ILE A 99 2.54 -12.61 2.51
C ILE A 99 1.35 -13.10 1.68
N TYR A 100 0.39 -12.21 1.48
CA TYR A 100 -0.68 -12.34 0.50
C TYR A 100 -0.50 -11.21 -0.51
N ALA A 101 -0.24 -11.54 -1.78
CA ALA A 101 0.00 -10.56 -2.83
C ALA A 101 -0.28 -11.18 -4.20
N GLN A 102 -0.76 -10.42 -5.19
CA GLN A 102 -1.00 -10.94 -6.53
C GLN A 102 0.27 -11.39 -7.26
N GLU A 103 1.41 -10.77 -6.93
CA GLU A 103 2.72 -11.10 -7.51
C GLU A 103 3.82 -10.69 -6.53
N ILE A 104 4.97 -11.40 -6.59
CA ILE A 104 6.21 -10.99 -5.94
C ILE A 104 7.36 -11.17 -6.95
N SER A 105 7.90 -10.07 -7.45
CA SER A 105 8.96 -10.07 -8.48
C SER A 105 10.14 -9.14 -8.18
N ASP A 106 10.11 -8.37 -7.09
CA ASP A 106 11.25 -7.53 -6.69
C ASP A 106 12.41 -8.41 -6.17
N GLU A 107 13.54 -8.40 -6.86
CA GLU A 107 14.70 -9.25 -6.58
C GLU A 107 15.31 -8.98 -5.19
N GLU A 108 15.27 -7.74 -4.69
CA GLU A 108 15.79 -7.44 -3.35
C GLU A 108 14.88 -8.07 -2.29
N ILE A 109 13.57 -7.94 -2.45
CA ILE A 109 12.59 -8.58 -1.57
C ILE A 109 12.74 -10.11 -1.61
N LEU A 110 12.86 -10.70 -2.80
CA LEU A 110 13.08 -12.14 -2.96
C LEU A 110 14.37 -12.61 -2.30
N SER A 111 15.44 -11.82 -2.37
CA SER A 111 16.71 -12.10 -1.70
C SER A 111 16.55 -12.12 -0.17
N VAL A 112 15.85 -11.13 0.41
CA VAL A 112 15.57 -11.09 1.84
C VAL A 112 14.76 -12.31 2.29
N LEU A 113 13.73 -12.69 1.53
CA LEU A 113 12.91 -13.88 1.85
C LEU A 113 13.74 -15.18 1.80
N LYS A 114 14.62 -15.32 0.80
CA LYS A 114 15.56 -16.47 0.70
C LYS A 114 16.50 -16.53 1.90
N GLU A 115 17.08 -15.40 2.31
CA GLU A 115 17.94 -15.31 3.50
C GLU A 115 17.19 -15.71 4.77
N LYS A 116 15.96 -15.22 4.95
CA LYS A 116 15.12 -15.57 6.11
C LYS A 116 14.73 -17.04 6.13
N LYS A 117 14.42 -17.63 4.97
CA LYS A 117 14.14 -19.06 4.87
C LYS A 117 15.36 -19.90 5.24
N ALA A 118 16.56 -19.51 4.79
CA ALA A 118 17.81 -20.18 5.14
C ALA A 118 18.11 -20.13 6.64
N LYS A 119 17.61 -19.11 7.35
CA LYS A 119 17.64 -19.00 8.82
C LYS A 119 16.49 -19.74 9.51
N ASN A 120 15.79 -20.64 8.81
CA ASN A 120 14.68 -21.46 9.31
C ASN A 120 13.45 -20.69 9.79
N LEU A 121 13.21 -19.46 9.29
CA LEU A 121 11.92 -18.80 9.55
C LEU A 121 10.80 -19.49 8.77
N ASP A 122 9.61 -19.48 9.37
CA ASP A 122 8.40 -19.93 8.68
C ASP A 122 7.98 -18.89 7.65
N ILE A 123 7.93 -19.27 6.37
CA ILE A 123 7.57 -18.37 5.27
C ILE A 123 6.43 -19.00 4.49
N LYS A 124 5.32 -18.26 4.37
CA LYS A 124 4.15 -18.64 3.59
C LYS A 124 3.79 -17.52 2.62
N LEU A 125 3.71 -17.86 1.35
CA LEU A 125 3.29 -16.96 0.28
C LEU A 125 1.96 -17.47 -0.27
N ILE A 126 0.97 -16.59 -0.35
CA ILE A 126 -0.30 -16.83 -1.02
C ILE A 126 -0.34 -15.82 -2.16
N ILE A 127 -0.18 -16.33 -3.38
CA ILE A 127 -0.14 -15.56 -4.61
C ILE A 127 -1.34 -15.97 -5.47
#